data_AF-A0A383WM07-F1
#
_entry.id   AF-A0A383WM07-F1
#
_cell.length_a   1.000
_cell.length_b   1.000
_cell.length_c   1.000
_cell.angle_alpha   90.00
_cell.angle_beta   90.00
_cell.angle_gamma   90.00
#
_symmetry.space_group_name_H-M   'P 1'
#
loop_
_entity.id
_entity.type
_entity.pdbx_description
1 polymer ?
#
loop_
_entity_poly.entity_id
_entity_poly.type
_entity_poly.pdbx_seq_one_letter_code
_entity_poly.pdbx_strand_id
1 'polypeptide(L)'
;MQRCTGRLLASAPSRLRGPSTVQVVCGLNICQLRSLKQQRAQHAHLQHQASLGRSSSSSSSSSSSSLDSRRHTCQQQHATQRRKAVACTASFGNDVAAAAACLSSKVSAVLANLVALPWLGLAAVLVSGVLLGLAVSKAISAYVAKEFDADRTSLENAELRQKVEDLQQLMMKVEPLAYKSMRLRFTKGINKAVILGMVDTMLANKEVNIWWLPDQLERIIYFNMMTLMLSVLDEVVDGMSISFAGHNVRLSLTYLDVERGEGFGPAVTAKTEALLKSAMQPVKQYS
;
A
#
# COMPACT_ATOMS: atom_id res chain seq x y z
N MET A 1 -33.05 -52.99 -27.56
CA MET A 1 -33.14 -52.08 -28.72
C MET A 1 -33.36 -50.66 -28.21
N GLN A 2 -32.34 -49.80 -28.29
CA GLN A 2 -32.46 -48.38 -28.66
C GLN A 2 -31.08 -47.76 -28.58
N ARG A 3 -30.52 -47.50 -29.77
CA ARG A 3 -29.29 -46.74 -29.98
C ARG A 3 -29.66 -45.26 -29.95
N CYS A 4 -28.99 -44.47 -29.12
CA CYS A 4 -28.96 -43.02 -29.28
C CYS A 4 -27.59 -42.62 -29.84
N THR A 5 -27.57 -42.50 -31.16
CA THR A 5 -26.60 -41.76 -31.96
C THR A 5 -26.93 -40.28 -31.96
N GLY A 6 -25.89 -39.44 -31.87
CA GLY A 6 -25.91 -38.04 -32.32
C GLY A 6 -25.01 -37.16 -31.45
N ARG A 7 -24.35 -36.12 -31.96
CA ARG A 7 -24.06 -35.67 -33.32
C ARG A 7 -22.97 -34.59 -33.17
N LEU A 8 -21.97 -34.63 -34.03
CA LEU A 8 -20.95 -33.59 -34.20
C LEU A 8 -21.60 -32.23 -34.58
N LEU A 9 -21.17 -31.15 -33.92
CA LEU A 9 -21.22 -29.74 -34.37
C LEU A 9 -20.04 -29.05 -33.65
N ALA A 10 -18.97 -28.72 -34.36
CA ALA A 10 -18.78 -27.51 -35.18
C ALA A 10 -17.89 -26.49 -34.43
N SER A 11 -16.64 -26.48 -34.88
CA SER A 11 -15.62 -25.44 -34.81
C SER A 11 -16.16 -24.02 -35.03
N ALA A 12 -15.75 -23.08 -34.16
CA ALA A 12 -15.58 -21.66 -34.48
C ALA A 12 -14.48 -21.04 -33.58
N PRO A 13 -13.48 -20.30 -34.13
CA PRO A 13 -12.44 -19.65 -33.35
C PRO A 13 -12.83 -18.20 -33.01
N SER A 14 -12.94 -17.90 -31.72
CA SER A 14 -13.12 -16.53 -31.22
C SER A 14 -11.76 -15.81 -31.16
N ARG A 15 -11.56 -14.85 -32.07
CA ARG A 15 -10.56 -13.77 -31.93
C ARG A 15 -10.85 -12.97 -30.65
N LEU A 16 -9.88 -12.87 -29.75
CA LEU A 16 -9.87 -11.85 -28.70
C LEU A 16 -8.55 -11.07 -28.72
N ARG A 17 -8.71 -9.76 -28.85
CA ARG A 17 -7.70 -8.70 -28.80
C ARG A 17 -7.37 -8.36 -27.33
N GLY A 18 -6.07 -8.22 -27.04
CA GLY A 18 -5.48 -7.34 -26.01
C GLY A 18 -5.54 -7.82 -24.54
N PRO A 19 -4.74 -7.24 -23.61
CA PRO A 19 -4.01 -5.97 -23.70
C PRO A 19 -2.50 -6.05 -23.42
N SER A 20 -1.77 -5.07 -23.97
CA SER A 20 -0.38 -4.75 -23.64
C SER A 20 -0.27 -4.23 -22.20
N THR A 21 0.42 -4.95 -21.33
CA THR A 21 0.79 -4.50 -19.99
C THR A 21 1.94 -3.52 -20.09
N VAL A 22 1.62 -2.23 -19.97
CA VAL A 22 2.60 -1.16 -19.71
C VAL A 22 3.02 -1.28 -18.25
N GLN A 23 4.25 -1.73 -18.00
CA GLN A 23 4.87 -1.60 -16.69
C GLN A 23 5.12 -0.11 -16.38
N VAL A 24 4.29 0.46 -15.52
CA VAL A 24 4.57 1.73 -14.86
C VAL A 24 5.52 1.43 -13.70
N VAL A 25 6.81 1.58 -13.93
CA VAL A 25 7.83 1.60 -12.88
C VAL A 25 7.61 2.87 -12.05
N CYS A 26 7.04 2.72 -10.85
CA CYS A 26 6.98 3.80 -9.86
C CYS A 26 8.39 4.11 -9.34
N GLY A 27 9.09 5.00 -10.03
CA GLY A 27 10.28 5.68 -9.51
C GLY A 27 9.87 6.68 -8.44
N LEU A 28 9.67 6.23 -7.19
CA LEU A 28 9.55 7.12 -6.05
C LEU A 28 10.90 7.83 -5.84
N ASN A 29 10.92 9.12 -6.17
CA ASN A 29 12.09 9.98 -6.09
C ASN A 29 12.54 10.13 -4.62
N ILE A 30 13.82 9.91 -4.34
CA ILE A 30 14.43 9.92 -2.99
C ILE A 30 14.15 11.24 -2.22
N CYS A 31 13.89 12.34 -2.94
CA CYS A 31 13.48 13.62 -2.34
C CYS A 31 12.10 13.58 -1.64
N GLN A 32 11.14 12.80 -2.16
CA GLN A 32 9.83 12.64 -1.51
C GLN A 32 9.94 11.88 -0.18
N LEU A 33 10.86 10.91 -0.11
CA LEU A 33 11.08 10.13 1.11
C LEU A 33 11.71 10.95 2.26
N ARG A 34 12.54 11.95 1.93
CA ARG A 34 13.12 12.86 2.94
C ARG A 34 12.08 13.85 3.48
N SER A 35 11.23 14.40 2.60
CA SER A 35 10.12 15.28 3.01
C SER A 35 9.16 14.58 3.98
N LEU A 36 8.86 13.30 3.72
CA LEU A 36 7.93 12.51 4.53
C LEU A 36 8.49 12.12 5.91
N LYS A 37 9.82 11.94 6.03
CA LYS A 37 10.48 11.77 7.34
C LYS A 37 10.46 13.04 8.17
N GLN A 38 10.65 14.20 7.53
CA GLN A 38 10.65 15.49 8.23
C GLN A 38 9.25 15.87 8.73
N GLN A 39 8.19 15.54 7.99
CA GLN A 39 6.80 15.68 8.44
C GLN A 39 6.47 14.79 9.65
N ARG A 40 6.97 13.54 9.71
CA ARG A 40 6.73 12.65 10.87
C ARG A 40 7.36 13.18 12.15
N ALA A 41 8.55 13.78 12.08
CA ALA A 41 9.21 14.36 13.25
C ALA A 41 8.46 15.57 13.81
N GLN A 42 7.89 16.43 12.95
CA GLN A 42 7.11 17.58 13.38
C GLN A 42 5.75 17.17 14.00
N HIS A 43 5.14 16.09 13.50
CA HIS A 43 3.87 15.60 14.03
C HIS A 43 4.01 14.99 15.44
N ALA A 44 5.13 14.33 15.74
CA ALA A 44 5.41 13.78 17.07
C ALA A 44 5.53 14.89 18.14
N HIS A 45 6.07 16.06 17.78
CA HIS A 45 6.24 17.18 18.71
C HIS A 45 4.90 17.86 19.06
N LEU A 46 3.94 17.86 18.14
CA LEU A 46 2.59 18.41 18.35
C LEU A 46 1.70 17.48 19.19
N GLN A 47 1.83 16.16 19.04
CA GLN A 47 1.07 15.20 19.86
C GLN A 47 1.47 15.26 21.34
N HIS A 48 2.74 15.54 21.65
CA HIS A 48 3.17 15.71 23.04
C HIS A 48 2.53 16.95 23.69
N GLN A 49 2.38 18.06 22.96
CA GLN A 49 1.71 19.26 23.48
C GLN A 49 0.20 19.09 23.64
N ALA A 50 -0.45 18.33 22.75
CA ALA A 50 -1.90 18.08 22.83
C ALA A 50 -2.29 17.19 24.02
N SER A 51 -1.39 16.34 24.51
CA SER A 51 -1.66 15.44 25.65
C SER A 51 -1.74 16.15 27.01
N LEU A 52 -1.22 17.38 27.13
CA LEU A 52 -1.21 18.14 28.38
C LEU A 52 -2.43 19.07 28.55
N GLY A 53 -3.32 19.18 27.55
CA GLY A 53 -4.34 20.24 27.50
C GLY A 53 -5.81 19.82 27.63
N ARG A 54 -6.15 18.53 27.81
CA ARG A 54 -7.55 18.09 27.67
C ARG A 54 -8.16 17.58 28.99
N SER A 55 -8.55 18.52 29.83
CA SER A 55 -9.50 18.32 30.92
C SER A 55 -10.84 18.97 30.55
N SER A 56 -11.94 18.27 30.87
CA SER A 56 -13.35 18.73 30.86
C SER A 56 -13.99 19.11 29.51
N SER A 57 -14.94 18.29 29.03
CA SER A 57 -16.39 18.56 29.14
C SER A 57 -17.19 17.70 28.15
N SER A 58 -18.14 16.96 28.70
CA SER A 58 -19.20 16.18 28.05
C SER A 58 -20.31 17.06 27.47
N SER A 59 -20.90 16.68 26.31
CA SER A 59 -22.36 16.52 26.11
C SER A 59 -22.81 16.44 24.61
N SER A 60 -23.68 15.46 24.35
CA SER A 60 -24.94 15.51 23.58
C SER A 60 -25.01 15.71 22.04
N SER A 61 -25.42 14.61 21.37
CA SER A 61 -26.65 14.40 20.55
C SER A 61 -26.89 15.06 19.16
N SER A 62 -27.11 14.17 18.18
CA SER A 62 -28.18 14.13 17.14
C SER A 62 -28.34 15.24 16.11
N SER A 63 -28.14 14.90 14.83
CA SER A 63 -29.04 15.25 13.69
C SER A 63 -28.51 14.68 12.37
N SER A 64 -29.21 13.70 11.80
CA SER A 64 -28.82 12.99 10.56
C SER A 64 -29.99 12.93 9.59
N SER A 65 -30.22 14.01 8.84
CA SER A 65 -31.15 14.03 7.68
C SER A 65 -31.08 15.35 6.90
N SER A 66 -29.98 15.63 6.19
CA SER A 66 -29.97 16.69 5.14
C SER A 66 -28.79 16.64 4.13
N LEU A 67 -27.96 15.60 4.14
CA LEU A 67 -26.65 15.62 3.49
C LEU A 67 -26.61 15.28 1.98
N ASP A 68 -27.70 14.78 1.38
CA ASP A 68 -27.64 14.34 -0.03
C ASP A 68 -27.91 15.45 -1.06
N SER A 69 -28.58 16.54 -0.69
CA SER A 69 -28.91 17.61 -1.67
C SER A 69 -27.76 18.61 -1.90
N ARG A 70 -26.74 18.64 -1.03
CA ARG A 70 -25.58 19.57 -1.14
C ARG A 70 -24.40 19.04 -1.95
N ARG A 71 -24.34 17.74 -2.28
CA ARG A 71 -23.19 17.18 -3.03
C ARG A 71 -23.18 17.56 -4.51
N HIS A 72 -24.33 17.86 -5.12
CA HIS A 72 -24.40 18.17 -6.54
C HIS A 72 -24.03 19.63 -6.89
N THR A 73 -24.17 20.57 -5.97
CA THR A 73 -23.82 21.99 -6.24
C THR A 73 -22.33 22.30 -6.08
N CYS A 74 -21.60 21.52 -5.27
CA CYS A 74 -20.17 21.75 -5.03
C CYS A 74 -19.29 21.27 -6.20
N GLN A 75 -19.70 20.21 -6.91
CA GLN A 75 -18.92 19.67 -8.03
C GLN A 75 -18.94 20.59 -9.26
N GLN A 76 -20.02 21.36 -9.44
CA GLN A 76 -20.18 22.24 -10.59
C GLN A 76 -19.37 23.54 -10.47
N GLN A 77 -19.07 24.01 -9.25
CA GLN A 77 -18.28 25.24 -9.04
C GLN A 77 -16.76 25.05 -9.28
N HIS A 78 -16.23 23.84 -9.08
CA HIS A 78 -14.81 23.55 -9.32
C HIS A 78 -14.42 23.57 -10.81
N ALA A 79 -15.35 23.25 -11.72
CA ALA A 79 -15.07 23.28 -13.16
C ALA A 79 -14.93 24.71 -13.71
N THR A 80 -15.67 25.67 -13.14
CA THR A 80 -15.66 27.07 -13.61
C THR A 80 -14.45 27.86 -13.08
N GLN A 81 -13.93 27.54 -11.89
CA GLN A 81 -12.73 28.19 -11.36
C GLN A 81 -11.45 27.83 -12.12
N ARG A 82 -11.32 26.60 -12.63
CA ARG A 82 -10.14 26.19 -13.42
C ARG A 82 -9.97 26.98 -14.72
N ARG A 83 -11.05 27.49 -15.32
CA ARG A 83 -10.96 28.28 -16.56
C ARG A 83 -10.47 29.71 -16.33
N LYS A 84 -10.67 30.29 -15.14
CA LYS A 84 -10.20 31.66 -14.82
C LYS A 84 -8.72 31.70 -14.48
N ALA A 85 -8.18 30.66 -13.82
CA ALA A 85 -6.76 30.61 -13.46
C ALA A 85 -5.80 30.53 -14.67
N VAL A 86 -6.22 29.92 -15.78
CA VAL A 86 -5.38 29.80 -16.99
C VAL A 86 -5.26 31.11 -17.77
N ALA A 87 -6.22 32.04 -17.60
CA ALA A 87 -6.18 33.33 -18.30
C ALA A 87 -5.20 34.34 -17.66
N CYS A 88 -4.91 34.23 -16.36
CA CYS A 88 -4.06 35.18 -15.65
C CYS A 88 -2.55 34.90 -15.80
N THR A 89 -2.14 33.67 -16.11
CA THR A 89 -0.72 33.33 -16.27
C THR A 89 -0.11 33.83 -17.58
N ALA A 90 -0.93 34.22 -18.57
CA ALA A 90 -0.44 34.67 -19.87
C ALA A 90 -0.05 36.16 -19.92
N SER A 91 -0.55 37.02 -19.03
CA SER A 91 -0.23 38.46 -19.08
C SER A 91 1.10 38.81 -18.39
N PHE A 92 1.52 38.02 -17.39
CA PHE A 92 2.70 38.35 -16.58
C PHE A 92 4.04 38.22 -17.32
N GLY A 93 4.13 37.34 -18.32
CA GLY A 93 5.34 37.16 -19.11
C GLY A 93 5.71 38.40 -19.93
N ASN A 94 4.71 39.15 -20.38
CA ASN A 94 4.92 40.32 -21.24
C ASN A 94 5.42 41.54 -20.46
N ASP A 95 4.95 41.74 -19.23
CA ASP A 95 5.37 42.87 -18.39
C ASP A 95 6.80 42.70 -17.85
N VAL A 96 7.19 41.47 -17.50
CA VAL A 96 8.55 41.15 -17.05
C VAL A 96 9.55 41.24 -18.21
N ALA A 97 9.17 40.79 -19.41
CA ALA A 97 10.00 40.92 -20.61
C ALA A 97 10.20 42.40 -21.01
N ALA A 98 9.16 43.23 -20.92
CA ALA A 98 9.25 44.66 -21.20
C ALA A 98 10.16 45.40 -20.18
N ALA A 99 10.04 45.06 -18.89
CA ALA A 99 10.91 45.63 -17.86
C ALA A 99 12.39 45.21 -18.02
N ALA A 100 12.65 43.96 -18.40
CA ALA A 100 14.00 43.46 -18.65
C ALA A 100 14.67 44.15 -19.86
N ALA A 101 13.89 44.49 -20.89
CA ALA A 101 14.39 45.17 -22.09
C ALA A 101 14.84 46.63 -21.81
N CYS A 102 14.20 47.34 -20.88
CA CYS A 102 14.60 48.71 -20.52
C CYS A 102 15.85 48.77 -19.62
N LEU A 103 16.13 47.71 -18.87
CA LEU A 103 17.29 47.64 -17.97
C LEU A 103 18.59 47.31 -18.71
N SER A 104 18.54 46.50 -19.78
CA SER A 104 19.74 46.08 -20.52
C SER A 104 20.46 47.24 -21.23
N SER A 105 19.71 48.25 -21.71
CA SER A 105 20.29 49.39 -22.46
C SER A 105 21.03 50.40 -21.58
N LYS A 106 20.68 50.48 -20.28
CA LYS A 106 21.37 51.39 -19.34
C LYS A 106 22.57 50.75 -18.66
N VAL A 107 22.56 49.43 -18.48
CA VAL A 107 23.66 48.70 -17.84
C VAL A 107 24.90 48.62 -18.75
N SER A 108 24.72 48.53 -20.07
CA SER A 108 25.85 48.47 -21.01
C SER A 108 26.68 49.76 -21.05
N ALA A 109 26.05 50.93 -20.91
CA ALA A 109 26.75 52.22 -20.90
C ALA A 109 27.61 52.43 -19.64
N VAL A 110 27.20 51.87 -18.51
CA VAL A 110 27.95 51.99 -17.24
C VAL A 110 29.11 51.00 -17.18
N LEU A 111 28.97 49.81 -17.77
CA LEU A 111 30.06 48.82 -17.81
C LEU A 111 31.26 49.27 -18.67
N ALA A 112 31.05 50.10 -19.69
CA ALA A 112 32.13 50.57 -20.58
C ALA A 112 33.20 51.43 -19.87
N ASN A 113 32.85 52.13 -18.78
CA ASN A 113 33.78 53.01 -18.06
C ASN A 113 34.50 52.34 -16.88
N LEU A 114 34.20 51.09 -16.55
CA LEU A 114 34.72 50.39 -15.37
C LEU A 114 35.95 49.49 -15.65
N VAL A 115 36.47 49.49 -16.89
CA VAL A 115 37.56 48.59 -17.33
C VAL A 115 38.93 48.91 -16.68
N ALA A 116 39.08 50.08 -16.04
CA ALA A 116 40.38 50.49 -15.50
C ALA A 116 40.77 49.84 -14.16
N LEU A 117 39.84 49.27 -13.39
CA LEU A 117 40.11 48.68 -12.06
C LEU A 117 39.38 47.34 -11.88
N PRO A 118 40.02 46.20 -12.16
CA PRO A 118 39.35 44.89 -12.26
C PRO A 118 38.70 44.41 -10.95
N TRP A 119 39.23 44.84 -9.79
CA TRP A 119 38.71 44.42 -8.49
C TRP A 119 37.42 45.16 -8.08
N LEU A 120 37.28 46.44 -8.42
CA LEU A 120 36.06 47.22 -8.13
C LEU A 120 34.88 46.77 -8.98
N GLY A 121 35.13 46.36 -10.24
CA GLY A 121 34.11 45.77 -11.11
C GLY A 121 33.53 44.49 -10.53
N LEU A 122 34.38 43.61 -9.99
CA LEU A 122 33.93 42.34 -9.37
C LEU A 122 33.05 42.59 -8.13
N ALA A 123 33.44 43.56 -7.28
CA ALA A 123 32.64 43.95 -6.12
C ALA A 123 31.28 44.54 -6.51
N ALA A 124 31.23 45.39 -7.55
CA ALA A 124 29.98 45.98 -8.03
C ALA A 124 29.02 44.93 -8.62
N VAL A 125 29.54 43.92 -9.34
CA VAL A 125 28.73 42.82 -9.88
C VAL A 125 28.13 41.97 -8.74
N LEU A 126 28.90 41.65 -7.70
CA LEU A 126 28.38 40.91 -6.55
C LEU A 126 27.29 41.69 -5.80
N VAL A 127 27.51 42.98 -5.52
CA VAL A 127 26.53 43.81 -4.80
C VAL A 127 25.26 43.99 -5.61
N SER A 128 25.36 44.23 -6.92
CA SER A 128 24.19 44.35 -7.79
C SER A 128 23.41 43.03 -7.90
N GLY A 129 24.09 41.89 -7.94
CA GLY A 129 23.45 40.57 -7.91
C GLY A 129 22.66 40.33 -6.62
N VAL A 130 23.22 40.69 -5.46
CA VAL A 130 22.53 40.55 -4.16
C VAL A 130 21.32 41.48 -4.08
N LEU A 131 21.44 42.73 -4.53
CA LEU A 131 20.32 43.68 -4.53
C LEU A 131 19.20 43.25 -5.47
N LEU A 132 19.54 42.72 -6.65
CA LEU A 132 18.55 42.18 -7.59
C LEU A 132 17.85 40.94 -6.99
N GLY A 133 18.61 40.06 -6.33
CA GLY A 133 18.06 38.90 -5.63
C GLY A 133 17.08 39.29 -4.52
N LEU A 134 17.39 40.31 -3.72
CA LEU A 134 16.50 40.84 -2.68
C LEU A 134 15.25 41.50 -3.26
N ALA A 135 15.39 42.26 -4.36
CA ALA A 135 14.26 42.88 -5.03
C ALA A 135 13.28 41.83 -5.60
N VAL A 136 13.81 40.79 -6.25
CA VAL A 136 13.02 39.67 -6.78
C VAL A 136 12.35 38.90 -5.64
N SER A 137 13.08 38.62 -4.54
CA SER A 137 12.51 37.95 -3.37
C SER A 137 11.35 38.74 -2.76
N LYS A 138 11.48 40.07 -2.64
CA LYS A 138 10.42 40.93 -2.10
C LYS A 138 9.21 41.00 -3.03
N ALA A 139 9.42 41.06 -4.34
CA ALA A 139 8.35 41.05 -5.32
C ALA A 139 7.58 39.71 -5.31
N ILE A 140 8.29 38.58 -5.24
CA ILE A 140 7.69 37.25 -5.13
C ILE A 140 6.91 37.13 -3.83
N SER A 141 7.46 37.57 -2.69
CA SER A 141 6.77 37.51 -1.40
C SER A 141 5.48 38.34 -1.39
N ALA A 142 5.49 39.53 -1.99
CA ALA A 142 4.29 40.36 -2.13
C ALA A 142 3.24 39.73 -3.07
N TYR A 143 3.68 39.00 -4.10
CA TYR A 143 2.79 38.30 -5.01
C TYR A 143 2.15 37.08 -4.34
N VAL A 144 2.95 36.27 -3.65
CA VAL A 144 2.49 35.10 -2.87
C VAL A 144 1.52 35.54 -1.77
N ALA A 145 1.77 36.68 -1.11
CA ALA A 145 0.87 37.22 -0.10
C ALA A 145 -0.50 37.65 -0.65
N LYS A 146 -0.61 37.97 -1.95
CA LYS A 146 -1.90 38.28 -2.61
C LYS A 146 -2.66 37.05 -3.06
N GLU A 147 -1.95 35.98 -3.41
CA GLU A 147 -2.56 34.72 -3.86
C GLU A 147 -2.96 33.82 -2.69
N PHE A 148 -2.32 33.99 -1.53
CA PHE A 148 -2.73 33.35 -0.29
C PHE A 148 -3.81 34.16 0.42
N ASP A 149 -5.08 33.89 0.10
CA ASP A 149 -6.17 34.25 0.98
C ASP A 149 -6.01 33.48 2.31
N ALA A 150 -5.62 34.21 3.35
CA ALA A 150 -5.44 33.66 4.71
C ALA A 150 -6.71 32.94 5.18
N ASP A 151 -7.88 33.48 4.84
CA ASP A 151 -9.17 32.90 5.22
C ASP A 151 -9.42 31.56 4.52
N ARG A 152 -9.14 31.47 3.21
CA ARG A 152 -9.32 30.22 2.46
C ARG A 152 -8.40 29.12 2.97
N THR A 153 -7.14 29.44 3.23
CA THR A 153 -6.18 28.48 3.75
C THR A 153 -6.46 28.05 5.20
N SER A 154 -7.07 28.93 6.00
CA SER A 154 -7.53 28.57 7.34
C SER A 154 -8.71 27.58 7.28
N LEU A 155 -9.66 27.78 6.35
CA LEU A 155 -10.80 26.88 6.14
C LEU A 155 -10.37 25.52 5.60
N GLU A 156 -9.49 25.49 4.61
CA GLU A 156 -8.96 24.24 4.05
C GLU A 156 -8.14 23.45 5.11
N ASN A 157 -7.36 24.14 5.96
CA ASN A 157 -6.66 23.48 7.06
C ASN A 157 -7.61 22.94 8.14
N ALA A 158 -8.72 23.63 8.43
CA ALA A 158 -9.73 23.14 9.36
C ALA A 158 -10.40 21.86 8.80
N GLU A 159 -10.74 21.83 7.52
CA GLU A 159 -11.30 20.65 6.86
C GLU A 159 -10.31 19.47 6.87
N LEU A 160 -9.03 19.72 6.60
CA LEU A 160 -8.00 18.68 6.63
C LEU A 160 -7.82 18.11 8.05
N ARG A 161 -7.86 18.94 9.10
CA ARG A 161 -7.83 18.46 10.49
C ARG A 161 -9.02 17.57 10.81
N GLN A 162 -10.21 17.96 10.39
CA GLN A 162 -11.41 17.14 10.57
C GLN A 162 -11.29 15.79 9.85
N LYS A 163 -10.78 15.76 8.60
CA LYS A 163 -10.56 14.49 7.88
C LYS A 163 -9.51 13.61 8.56
N VAL A 164 -8.46 14.18 9.13
CA VAL A 164 -7.44 13.42 9.87
C VAL A 164 -8.03 12.82 11.15
N GLU A 165 -8.87 13.56 11.87
CA GLU A 165 -9.58 13.07 13.05
C GLU A 165 -10.55 11.94 12.69
N ASP A 166 -11.34 12.09 11.63
CA ASP A 166 -12.24 11.04 11.12
C ASP A 166 -11.47 9.78 10.72
N LEU A 167 -10.32 9.93 10.02
CA LEU A 167 -9.46 8.80 9.67
C LEU A 167 -8.88 8.11 10.90
N GLN A 168 -8.40 8.87 11.89
CA GLN A 168 -7.89 8.30 13.14
C GLN A 168 -8.99 7.54 13.89
N GLN A 169 -10.22 8.07 13.90
CA GLN A 169 -11.34 7.42 14.54
C GLN A 169 -11.73 6.11 13.83
N LEU A 170 -11.68 6.09 12.50
CA LEU A 170 -11.86 4.86 11.72
C LEU A 170 -10.72 3.87 11.98
N MET A 171 -9.47 4.34 12.08
CA MET A 171 -8.32 3.48 12.33
C MET A 171 -8.41 2.80 13.70
N MET A 172 -8.71 3.56 14.76
CA MET A 172 -8.91 3.00 16.11
C MET A 172 -10.06 1.98 16.16
N LYS A 173 -11.08 2.14 15.30
CA LYS A 173 -12.21 1.22 15.22
C LYS A 173 -11.88 -0.06 14.43
N VAL A 174 -10.97 0.01 13.46
CA VAL A 174 -10.59 -1.11 12.59
C VAL A 174 -9.43 -1.94 13.16
N GLU A 175 -8.53 -1.34 13.95
CA GLU A 175 -7.41 -2.03 14.61
C GLU A 175 -7.81 -3.26 15.45
N PRO A 176 -8.82 -3.20 16.35
CA PRO A 176 -9.21 -4.37 17.15
C PRO A 176 -9.82 -5.49 16.30
N LEU A 177 -10.31 -5.18 15.09
CA LEU A 177 -10.89 -6.15 14.17
C LEU A 177 -9.81 -6.85 13.34
N ALA A 178 -8.82 -6.11 12.85
CA ALA A 178 -7.72 -6.65 12.04
C ALA A 178 -6.84 -7.62 12.85
N TYR A 179 -6.52 -7.28 14.11
CA TYR A 179 -5.71 -8.14 14.97
C TYR A 179 -6.43 -9.46 15.31
N LYS A 180 -7.77 -9.43 15.39
CA LYS A 180 -8.59 -10.62 15.64
C LYS A 180 -8.78 -11.48 14.39
N SER A 181 -8.89 -10.87 13.19
CA SER A 181 -9.10 -11.63 11.94
C SER A 181 -7.82 -12.28 11.41
N MET A 182 -6.66 -11.66 11.60
CA MET A 182 -5.40 -12.21 11.09
C MET A 182 -4.93 -13.43 11.89
N ARG A 183 -5.21 -13.46 13.20
CA ARG A 183 -4.76 -14.54 14.08
C ARG A 183 -5.57 -15.85 13.95
N LEU A 184 -6.71 -15.84 13.26
CA LEU A 184 -7.68 -16.95 13.26
C LEU A 184 -7.86 -17.68 11.91
N ARG A 185 -7.20 -17.26 10.83
CA ARG A 185 -7.34 -17.96 9.54
C ARG A 185 -6.35 -19.11 9.35
N PHE A 186 -5.21 -19.09 10.03
CA PHE A 186 -4.09 -19.97 9.69
C PHE A 186 -4.01 -21.29 10.45
N THR A 187 -4.84 -21.51 11.48
CA THR A 187 -4.78 -22.74 12.28
C THR A 187 -6.03 -23.60 12.15
N LYS A 188 -6.96 -23.29 11.23
CA LYS A 188 -8.27 -23.95 11.19
C LYS A 188 -8.25 -25.38 10.62
N GLY A 189 -7.09 -25.91 10.23
CA GLY A 189 -6.97 -27.26 9.67
C GLY A 189 -5.77 -28.08 10.14
N ILE A 190 -4.77 -27.48 10.80
CA ILE A 190 -3.58 -28.22 11.23
C ILE A 190 -3.80 -28.73 12.66
N ASN A 191 -3.79 -30.04 12.83
CA ASN A 191 -3.88 -30.64 14.16
C ASN A 191 -2.66 -30.19 14.99
N LYS A 192 -2.93 -29.53 16.11
CA LYS A 192 -1.91 -29.07 17.06
C LYS A 192 -1.03 -30.22 17.54
N ALA A 193 -1.58 -31.44 17.65
CA ALA A 193 -0.84 -32.63 18.05
C ALA A 193 0.26 -32.99 17.05
N VAL A 194 0.03 -32.82 15.74
CA VAL A 194 1.03 -33.11 14.70
C VAL A 194 2.19 -32.12 14.76
N ILE A 195 1.90 -30.83 14.93
CA ILE A 195 2.94 -29.80 15.10
C ILE A 195 3.75 -30.09 16.36
N LEU A 196 3.08 -30.43 17.47
CA LEU A 196 3.76 -30.79 18.72
C LEU A 196 4.64 -32.02 18.56
N GLY A 197 4.18 -33.06 17.86
CA GLY A 197 4.98 -34.24 17.55
C GLY A 197 6.24 -33.90 16.73
N MET A 198 6.13 -33.02 15.74
CA MET A 198 7.31 -32.53 14.99
C MET A 198 8.26 -31.70 15.86
N VAL A 199 7.73 -30.89 16.79
CA VAL A 199 8.56 -30.13 17.72
C VAL A 199 9.28 -31.08 18.69
N ASP A 200 8.61 -32.11 19.18
CA ASP A 200 9.18 -33.10 20.08
C ASP A 200 10.31 -33.91 19.40
N THR A 201 10.19 -34.24 18.10
CA THR A 201 11.29 -34.87 17.35
C THR A 201 12.49 -33.95 17.13
N MET A 202 12.27 -32.63 17.00
CA MET A 202 13.37 -31.65 16.94
C MET A 202 14.08 -31.53 18.30
N LEU A 203 13.34 -31.50 19.40
CA LEU A 203 13.89 -31.44 20.76
C LEU A 203 14.65 -32.72 21.15
N ALA A 204 14.32 -33.86 20.56
CA ALA A 204 15.05 -35.11 20.76
C ALA A 204 16.52 -35.04 20.24
N ASN A 205 16.81 -34.13 19.30
CA ASN A 205 18.14 -33.97 18.72
C ASN A 205 18.96 -32.94 19.53
N LYS A 206 19.97 -33.41 20.27
CA LYS A 206 20.87 -32.56 21.08
C LYS A 206 21.65 -31.52 20.27
N GLU A 207 21.82 -31.71 18.97
CA GLU A 207 22.55 -30.77 18.10
C GLU A 207 21.78 -29.49 17.82
N VAL A 208 20.44 -29.55 17.86
CA VAL A 208 19.56 -28.40 17.60
C VAL A 208 19.21 -27.66 18.91
N ASN A 209 19.37 -28.34 20.05
CA ASN A 209 19.00 -27.82 21.35
C ASN A 209 19.95 -26.70 21.81
N ILE A 210 19.37 -25.61 22.29
CA ILE A 210 20.08 -24.45 22.82
C ILE A 210 20.32 -24.64 24.32
N TRP A 211 21.51 -25.08 24.70
CA TRP A 211 21.91 -25.44 26.08
C TRP A 211 21.59 -24.44 27.22
N TRP A 212 21.37 -23.17 26.91
CA TRP A 212 21.11 -22.11 27.92
C TRP A 212 19.62 -21.78 28.06
N LEU A 213 18.77 -22.29 27.16
CA LEU A 213 17.35 -21.99 27.13
C LEU A 213 16.58 -23.12 27.85
N PRO A 214 15.62 -22.80 28.74
CA PRO A 214 14.79 -23.82 29.36
C PRO A 214 13.86 -24.48 28.33
N ASP A 215 13.73 -25.80 28.39
CA ASP A 215 13.00 -26.66 27.44
C ASP A 215 11.54 -26.20 27.22
N GLN A 216 10.88 -25.65 28.24
CA GLN A 216 9.52 -25.12 28.10
C GLN A 216 9.44 -23.93 27.15
N LEU A 217 10.42 -23.02 27.19
CA LEU A 217 10.47 -21.87 26.28
C LEU A 217 10.87 -22.32 24.88
N GLU A 218 11.80 -23.26 24.77
CA GLU A 218 12.24 -23.83 23.50
C GLU A 218 11.06 -24.46 22.74
N ARG A 219 10.26 -25.28 23.42
CA ARG A 219 9.03 -25.88 22.88
C ARG A 219 8.04 -24.84 22.37
N ILE A 220 7.83 -23.75 23.11
CA ILE A 220 6.91 -22.67 22.72
C ILE A 220 7.43 -21.93 21.48
N ILE A 221 8.73 -21.65 21.44
CA ILE A 221 9.37 -20.96 20.31
C ILE A 221 9.29 -21.82 19.05
N TYR A 222 9.68 -23.09 19.11
CA TYR A 222 9.59 -24.00 17.97
C TYR A 222 8.16 -24.20 17.51
N PHE A 223 7.20 -24.34 18.43
CA PHE A 223 5.79 -24.42 18.08
C PHE A 223 5.32 -23.18 17.29
N ASN A 224 5.68 -21.99 17.75
CA ASN A 224 5.31 -20.75 17.08
C ASN A 224 6.00 -20.60 15.71
N MET A 225 7.29 -20.95 15.62
CA MET A 225 8.04 -20.88 14.37
C MET A 225 7.50 -21.88 13.33
N MET A 226 7.23 -23.12 13.73
CA MET A 226 6.65 -24.14 12.84
C MET A 226 5.27 -23.72 12.37
N THR A 227 4.43 -23.21 13.27
CA THR A 227 3.10 -22.68 12.90
C THR A 227 3.21 -21.53 11.89
N LEU A 228 4.17 -20.62 12.09
CA LEU A 228 4.42 -19.51 11.17
C LEU A 228 4.91 -20.01 9.81
N MET A 229 5.88 -20.93 9.77
CA MET A 229 6.39 -21.49 8.50
C MET A 229 5.29 -22.21 7.71
N LEU A 230 4.46 -23.02 8.38
CA LEU A 230 3.31 -23.67 7.74
C LEU A 230 2.31 -22.67 7.18
N SER A 231 2.07 -21.55 7.90
CA SER A 231 1.18 -20.48 7.43
C SER A 231 1.72 -19.80 6.17
N VAL A 232 3.03 -19.52 6.13
CA VAL A 232 3.67 -18.90 4.95
C VAL A 232 3.67 -19.86 3.76
N LEU A 233 3.92 -21.15 3.99
CA LEU A 233 3.85 -22.17 2.94
C LEU A 233 2.44 -22.29 2.34
N ASP A 234 1.41 -22.22 3.19
CA ASP A 234 0.02 -22.24 2.76
C ASP A 234 -0.29 -21.05 1.83
N GLU A 235 0.10 -19.82 2.20
CA GLU A 235 -0.09 -18.63 1.35
C GLU A 235 0.70 -18.71 0.03
N VAL A 236 1.95 -19.20 0.07
CA VAL A 236 2.77 -19.33 -1.13
C VAL A 236 2.15 -20.35 -2.08
N VAL A 237 1.69 -21.49 -1.57
CA VAL A 237 1.08 -22.53 -2.40
C VAL A 237 -0.29 -22.10 -2.93
N ASP A 238 -1.11 -21.43 -2.12
CA ASP A 238 -2.38 -20.87 -2.57
C ASP A 238 -2.21 -19.80 -3.66
N GLY A 239 -1.07 -19.08 -3.64
CA GLY A 239 -0.67 -18.13 -4.67
C GLY A 239 -0.09 -18.78 -5.93
N MET A 240 0.32 -20.06 -5.88
CA MET A 240 0.85 -20.79 -7.03
C MET A 240 -0.28 -21.33 -7.91
N SER A 241 -0.75 -20.50 -8.84
CA SER A 241 -1.56 -20.95 -9.97
C SER A 241 -0.70 -21.04 -11.23
N ILE A 242 -0.72 -22.17 -11.92
CA ILE A 242 -0.01 -22.33 -13.19
C ILE A 242 -1.04 -22.47 -14.30
N SER A 243 -0.95 -21.59 -15.31
CA SER A 243 -1.83 -21.64 -16.48
C SER A 243 -1.11 -22.32 -17.65
N PHE A 244 -1.46 -23.58 -17.92
CA PHE A 244 -0.92 -24.35 -19.04
C PHE A 244 -1.95 -24.46 -20.16
N ALA A 245 -1.62 -23.99 -21.38
CA ALA A 245 -2.46 -24.12 -22.57
C ALA A 245 -3.94 -23.72 -22.36
N GLY A 246 -4.18 -22.62 -21.65
CA GLY A 246 -5.52 -22.12 -21.34
C GLY A 246 -6.24 -22.81 -20.17
N HIS A 247 -5.63 -23.82 -19.54
CA HIS A 247 -6.12 -24.45 -18.33
C HIS A 247 -5.42 -23.84 -17.11
N ASN A 248 -6.20 -23.31 -16.16
CA ASN A 248 -5.69 -22.81 -14.90
C ASN A 248 -5.66 -23.94 -13.87
N VAL A 249 -4.47 -24.44 -13.55
CA VAL A 249 -4.26 -25.42 -12.49
C VAL A 249 -3.94 -24.65 -11.22
N ARG A 250 -4.87 -24.67 -10.28
CA ARG A 250 -4.68 -24.14 -8.93
C ARG A 250 -4.23 -25.28 -8.03
N LEU A 251 -3.02 -25.15 -7.48
CA LEU A 251 -2.56 -26.03 -6.42
C LEU A 251 -3.22 -25.56 -5.12
N SER A 252 -3.83 -26.48 -4.40
CA SER A 252 -4.35 -26.23 -3.05
C SER A 252 -3.90 -27.39 -2.18
N LEU A 253 -3.24 -27.06 -1.07
CA LEU A 253 -2.87 -28.04 -0.07
C LEU A 253 -4.13 -28.45 0.67
N THR A 254 -4.75 -29.52 0.20
CA THR A 254 -5.76 -30.23 0.97
C THR A 254 -5.04 -31.12 1.96
N TYR A 255 -5.26 -30.90 3.25
CA TYR A 255 -4.78 -31.78 4.30
C TYR A 255 -5.39 -33.16 4.09
N LEU A 256 -4.63 -34.07 3.50
CA LEU A 256 -4.92 -35.49 3.59
C LEU A 256 -4.73 -35.85 5.06
N ASP A 257 -5.81 -36.24 5.73
CA ASP A 257 -5.78 -36.73 7.11
C ASP A 257 -4.79 -37.91 7.21
N VAL A 258 -3.54 -37.61 7.58
CA VAL A 258 -2.51 -38.63 7.86
C VAL A 258 -2.70 -39.23 9.26
N GLU A 259 -3.81 -38.93 9.94
CA GLU A 259 -4.22 -39.61 11.18
C GLU A 259 -4.51 -41.12 10.99
N ARG A 260 -4.28 -41.67 9.80
CA ARG A 260 -4.33 -43.10 9.52
C ARG A 260 -3.06 -43.88 9.92
N GLY A 261 -2.25 -43.34 10.84
CA GLY A 261 -0.91 -43.86 11.16
C GLY A 261 -0.80 -44.80 12.36
N GLU A 262 -1.47 -44.53 13.49
CA GLU A 262 -1.18 -45.29 14.75
C GLU A 262 -2.42 -45.85 15.45
N GLY A 263 -3.59 -45.81 14.80
CA GLY A 263 -4.85 -46.28 15.36
C GLY A 263 -5.66 -47.21 14.46
N PHE A 264 -5.06 -47.81 13.42
CA PHE A 264 -5.73 -48.88 12.67
C PHE A 264 -5.73 -50.16 13.53
N GLY A 265 -6.69 -50.22 14.46
CA GLY A 265 -7.05 -51.49 15.07
C GLY A 265 -7.28 -52.55 13.98
N PRO A 266 -6.98 -53.84 14.26
CA PRO A 266 -6.94 -54.93 13.27
C PRO A 266 -8.25 -55.16 12.50
N ALA A 267 -9.33 -54.48 12.85
CA ALA A 267 -10.63 -54.60 12.21
C ALA A 267 -10.74 -53.93 10.83
N VAL A 268 -9.99 -52.84 10.57
CA VAL A 268 -10.15 -52.09 9.32
C VAL A 268 -9.21 -52.59 8.22
N THR A 269 -8.04 -53.12 8.58
CA THR A 269 -7.13 -53.83 7.65
C THR A 269 -7.81 -55.06 7.03
N ALA A 270 -8.59 -55.80 7.83
CA ALA A 270 -9.37 -56.95 7.35
C ALA A 270 -10.38 -56.60 6.26
N LYS A 271 -11.04 -55.43 6.35
CA LYS A 271 -12.03 -54.99 5.36
C LYS A 271 -11.37 -54.53 4.05
N THR A 272 -10.22 -53.88 4.14
CA THR A 272 -9.44 -53.47 2.95
C THR A 272 -8.80 -54.66 2.25
N GLU A 273 -8.29 -55.65 2.98
CA GLU A 273 -7.80 -56.89 2.37
C GLU A 273 -8.93 -57.69 1.70
N ALA A 274 -10.10 -57.77 2.33
CA ALA A 274 -11.25 -58.44 1.72
C ALA A 274 -11.70 -57.78 0.40
N LEU A 275 -11.70 -56.44 0.35
CA LEU A 275 -12.02 -55.70 -0.87
C LEU A 275 -10.94 -55.84 -1.96
N LEU A 276 -9.67 -55.78 -1.58
CA LEU A 276 -8.56 -55.99 -2.52
C LEU A 276 -8.58 -57.40 -3.11
N LYS A 277 -8.83 -58.41 -2.26
CA LYS A 277 -8.94 -59.81 -2.68
C LYS A 277 -10.17 -60.07 -3.56
N SER A 278 -11.26 -59.33 -3.35
CA SER A 278 -12.43 -59.36 -4.24
C SER A 278 -12.15 -58.69 -5.59
N ALA A 279 -11.32 -57.65 -5.63
CA ALA A 279 -10.96 -56.94 -6.86
C ALA A 279 -9.94 -57.71 -7.72
N MET A 280 -9.12 -58.56 -7.12
CA MET A 280 -8.13 -59.39 -7.83
C MET A 280 -8.66 -60.75 -8.29
N GLN A 281 -9.96 -61.06 -8.12
CA GLN A 281 -10.48 -62.31 -8.65
C GLN A 281 -10.43 -62.30 -10.18
N PRO A 282 -9.81 -63.32 -10.81
CA PRO A 282 -9.67 -63.39 -12.25
C PRO A 282 -11.06 -63.43 -12.87
N VAL A 283 -11.30 -62.48 -13.78
CA VAL A 283 -12.53 -62.40 -14.57
C VAL A 283 -12.68 -63.72 -15.32
N LYS A 284 -13.71 -64.50 -14.98
CA LYS A 284 -14.03 -65.74 -15.68
C LYS A 284 -14.26 -65.40 -17.15
N GLN A 285 -13.38 -65.89 -18.00
CA GLN A 285 -13.57 -65.81 -19.44
C GLN A 285 -14.77 -66.68 -19.79
N TYR A 286 -15.85 -66.05 -20.26
CA TYR A 286 -16.98 -66.75 -20.82
C TYR A 286 -16.55 -67.32 -22.18
N SER A 287 -16.54 -68.66 -22.27
CA SER A 287 -16.41 -69.39 -23.53
C SER A 287 -17.76 -69.62 -24.17
#